data_AF-A0A7S2Z257-F1
#
_entry.id   AF-A0A7S2Z257-F1
#
_cell.length_a   1.000
_cell.length_b   1.000
_cell.length_c   1.000
_cell.angle_alpha   90.00
_cell.angle_beta   90.00
_cell.angle_gamma   90.00
#
_symmetry.space_group_name_H-M   'P 1'
#
loop_
_entity.id
_entity.type
_entity.pdbx_description
1 polymer ?
#
loop_
_entity_poly.entity_id
_entity_poly.type
_entity_poly.pdbx_seq_one_letter_code
_entity_poly.pdbx_strand_id
1 'polypeptide(L)'
;VGCGLKSNEEACAGTFARATERALGKPVAWEVVGKNGANAKQMEEKFVPKIGEWCHARPDIIVLSVGVNNLLEMQRESNFEKDLTSLLRAITDKVDGHSCIVVLGMPPMSMFVALTPLLKLYAGRRAKQFNE
;
A
#
# COMPACT_ATOMS: atom_id res chain seq x y z
N VAL A 1 2.63 -1.17 7.65
CA VAL A 1 2.59 -1.77 9.00
C VAL A 1 2.47 -3.27 8.80
N GLY A 2 3.43 -4.05 9.28
CA GLY A 2 3.29 -5.50 9.26
C GLY A 2 2.18 -5.93 10.22
N CYS A 3 1.32 -6.86 9.80
CA CYS A 3 0.35 -7.49 10.68
C CYS A 3 0.81 -8.91 11.01
N GLY A 4 0.87 -9.27 12.29
CA GLY A 4 1.26 -10.62 12.73
C GLY A 4 2.77 -10.94 12.66
N LEU A 5 3.62 -9.92 12.47
CA LEU A 5 5.08 -10.05 12.47
C LEU A 5 5.69 -9.35 13.68
N LYS A 6 6.94 -9.70 14.01
CA LYS A 6 7.63 -9.13 15.19
C LYS A 6 8.01 -7.68 14.99
N SER A 7 8.25 -7.27 13.74
CA SER A 7 8.63 -5.90 13.42
C SER A 7 8.38 -5.54 11.95
N ASN A 8 8.48 -4.26 11.59
CA ASN A 8 8.33 -3.81 10.20
C ASN A 8 9.55 -4.20 9.33
N GLU A 9 10.69 -4.51 9.95
CA GLU A 9 11.87 -5.08 9.30
C GLU A 9 11.57 -6.44 8.69
N GLU A 10 10.76 -7.27 9.36
CA GLU A 10 10.31 -8.57 8.84
C GLU A 10 9.15 -8.42 7.82
N ALA A 11 8.47 -7.27 7.83
CA ALA A 11 7.35 -7.00 6.95
C ALA A 11 7.77 -6.54 5.55
N CYS A 12 6.77 -6.37 4.67
CA CYS A 12 6.96 -5.97 3.27
C CYS A 12 7.95 -4.82 3.10
N ALA A 13 7.83 -3.75 3.88
CA ALA A 13 8.71 -2.59 3.78
C ALA A 13 10.16 -2.90 4.13
N GLY A 14 10.44 -3.59 5.23
CA GLY A 14 11.80 -3.98 5.60
C GLY A 14 12.40 -4.99 4.60
N THR A 15 11.60 -5.93 4.10
CA THR A 15 12.05 -6.86 3.05
C THR A 15 12.34 -6.14 1.73
N PHE A 16 11.51 -5.17 1.35
CA PHE A 16 11.68 -4.37 0.14
C PHE A 16 12.93 -3.49 0.26
N ALA A 17 13.08 -2.75 1.36
CA ALA A 17 14.24 -1.91 1.60
C ALA A 17 15.57 -2.69 1.54
N ARG A 18 15.63 -3.88 2.17
CA ARG A 18 16.81 -4.76 2.08
C ARG A 18 17.07 -5.27 0.66
N ALA A 19 16.02 -5.61 -0.08
CA ALA A 19 16.16 -6.04 -1.47
C ALA A 19 16.67 -4.88 -2.35
N THR A 20 16.16 -3.67 -2.15
CA THR A 20 16.59 -2.45 -2.83
C THR A 20 18.05 -2.10 -2.49
N GLU A 21 18.44 -2.15 -1.22
CA GLU A 21 19.82 -1.94 -0.79
C GLU A 21 20.78 -2.91 -1.47
N ARG A 22 20.44 -4.21 -1.52
CA ARG A 22 21.23 -5.23 -2.21
C ARG A 22 21.31 -5.00 -3.72
N ALA A 23 20.22 -4.60 -4.34
CA ALA A 23 20.17 -4.34 -5.79
C ALA A 23 20.96 -3.09 -6.20
N LEU A 24 20.93 -2.04 -5.37
CA LEU A 24 21.60 -0.76 -5.63
C LEU A 24 23.05 -0.70 -5.11
N GLY A 25 23.41 -1.58 -4.17
CA GLY A 25 24.69 -1.53 -3.48
C GLY A 25 24.86 -0.28 -2.60
N LYS A 26 23.77 0.32 -2.13
CA LYS A 26 23.76 1.56 -1.35
C LYS A 26 22.80 1.44 -0.16
N PRO A 27 23.13 2.06 1.00
CA PRO A 27 22.22 2.10 2.13
C PRO A 27 20.87 2.72 1.77
N VAL A 28 19.79 2.08 2.20
CA VAL A 28 18.43 2.57 1.99
C VAL A 28 17.85 2.98 3.34
N ALA A 29 17.63 4.28 3.51
CA ALA A 29 16.78 4.79 4.59
C ALA A 29 15.32 4.56 4.20
N TRP A 30 14.52 4.02 5.12
CA TRP A 30 13.12 3.72 4.86
C TRP A 30 12.28 3.95 6.10
N GLU A 31 11.00 4.15 5.86
CA GLU A 31 10.00 4.30 6.89
C GLU A 31 8.70 3.64 6.43
N VAL A 32 7.89 3.23 7.40
CA VAL A 32 6.53 2.73 7.16
C VAL A 32 5.53 3.65 7.81
N VAL A 33 4.68 4.25 6.98
CA VAL A 33 3.54 5.03 7.44
C VAL A 33 2.26 4.33 6.98
N GLY A 34 1.36 4.05 7.92
CA GLY A 34 0.08 3.42 7.62
C GLY A 34 -0.63 2.94 8.88
N LYS A 35 -1.82 2.36 8.70
CA LYS A 35 -2.60 1.73 9.77
C LYS A 35 -3.31 0.49 9.24
N ASN A 36 -3.35 -0.57 10.06
CA ASN A 36 -4.14 -1.75 9.75
C ASN A 36 -5.61 -1.36 9.55
N GLY A 37 -6.22 -1.87 8.49
CA GLY A 37 -7.60 -1.56 8.13
C GLY A 37 -7.81 -0.24 7.37
N ALA A 38 -6.76 0.54 7.08
CA ALA A 38 -6.92 1.77 6.31
C ALA A 38 -7.34 1.49 4.86
N ASN A 39 -8.37 2.19 4.39
CA ASN A 39 -8.81 2.20 2.99
C ASN A 39 -8.21 3.40 2.23
N ALA A 40 -8.33 3.43 0.90
CA ALA A 40 -7.73 4.48 0.05
C ALA A 40 -8.05 5.91 0.50
N LYS A 41 -9.32 6.21 0.82
CA LYS A 41 -9.74 7.52 1.32
C LYS A 41 -9.07 7.90 2.64
N GLN A 42 -8.99 6.97 3.59
CA GLN A 42 -8.30 7.21 4.86
C GLN A 42 -6.80 7.37 4.69
N MET A 43 -6.19 6.68 3.72
CA MET A 43 -4.78 6.85 3.35
C MET A 43 -4.52 8.29 2.88
N GLU A 44 -5.41 8.80 2.02
CA GLU A 44 -5.35 10.16 1.51
C GLU A 44 -5.46 11.19 2.65
N GLU A 45 -6.53 11.13 3.44
CA GLU A 45 -6.83 12.14 4.46
C GLU A 45 -5.83 12.17 5.62
N LYS A 46 -5.27 11.02 6.01
CA LYS A 46 -4.53 10.88 7.28
C LYS A 46 -3.04 10.67 7.13
N PHE A 47 -2.58 10.20 5.98
CA PHE A 47 -1.18 9.77 5.80
C PHE A 47 -0.46 10.58 4.72
N VAL A 48 -1.14 11.00 3.65
CA VAL A 48 -0.51 11.88 2.64
C VAL A 48 0.02 13.19 3.25
N PRO A 49 -0.70 13.89 4.14
CA PRO A 49 -0.18 15.12 4.76
C PRO A 49 1.15 14.91 5.49
N LYS A 50 1.37 13.70 6.04
CA LYS A 50 2.54 13.32 6.86
C LYS A 50 3.77 12.93 6.06
N ILE A 51 3.64 12.76 4.74
CA ILE A 51 4.79 12.45 3.87
C ILE A 51 5.83 13.58 4.00
N GLY A 52 7.07 13.21 4.32
CA GLY A 52 8.19 14.15 4.48
C GLY A 52 8.30 14.80 5.87
N GLU A 53 7.32 14.63 6.76
CA GLU A 53 7.42 15.15 8.15
C GLU A 53 8.42 14.36 9.00
N TRP A 54 8.60 13.06 8.70
CA TRP A 54 9.32 12.13 9.58
C TRP A 54 10.79 11.93 9.19
N CYS A 55 11.13 12.02 7.91
CA CYS A 55 12.50 11.82 7.42
C CYS A 55 13.29 13.12 7.20
N HIS A 56 12.66 14.30 7.40
CA HIS A 56 13.22 15.62 7.03
C HIS A 56 13.75 15.73 5.59
N ALA A 57 13.46 14.73 4.76
CA ALA A 57 13.90 14.58 3.39
C ALA A 57 12.73 14.06 2.56
N ARG A 58 12.74 14.43 1.28
CA ARG A 58 11.76 13.94 0.31
C ARG A 58 12.08 12.48 -0.04
N PRO A 59 11.09 11.57 -0.09
CA PRO A 59 11.35 10.18 -0.44
C PRO A 59 11.67 10.05 -1.94
N ASP A 60 12.65 9.23 -2.32
CA ASP A 60 12.91 8.90 -3.72
C ASP A 60 11.89 7.89 -4.28
N ILE A 61 11.42 6.98 -3.41
CA ILE A 61 10.50 5.90 -3.76
C ILE A 61 9.36 5.86 -2.73
N ILE A 62 8.13 5.81 -3.21
CA ILE A 62 6.94 5.55 -2.40
C ILE A 62 6.35 4.22 -2.82
N VAL A 63 6.26 3.28 -1.88
CA VAL A 63 5.59 1.99 -2.09
C VAL A 63 4.20 2.04 -1.47
N LEU A 64 3.17 2.03 -2.31
CA LEU A 64 1.77 2.07 -1.88
C LEU A 64 1.16 0.67 -1.86
N SER A 65 0.74 0.23 -0.67
CA SER A 65 -0.04 -0.99 -0.48
C SER A 65 -1.44 -0.61 -0.01
N VAL A 66 -2.43 -0.68 -0.90
CA VAL A 66 -3.82 -0.35 -0.61
C VAL A 66 -4.76 -1.25 -1.40
N GLY A 67 -6.01 -1.40 -0.94
CA GLY A 67 -7.07 -2.07 -1.69
C GLY A 67 -7.70 -3.25 -0.96
N VAL A 68 -6.94 -4.04 -0.20
CA VAL A 68 -7.51 -5.21 0.52
C VAL A 68 -8.69 -4.81 1.38
N ASN A 69 -8.58 -3.71 2.13
CA ASN A 69 -9.66 -3.23 2.99
C ASN A 69 -10.85 -2.70 2.17
N ASN A 70 -10.62 -1.99 1.07
CA ASN A 70 -11.69 -1.54 0.16
C ASN A 70 -12.48 -2.74 -0.40
N LEU A 71 -11.78 -3.82 -0.73
CA LEU A 71 -12.39 -5.08 -1.19
C LEU A 71 -13.19 -5.76 -0.07
N LEU A 72 -12.65 -5.82 1.14
CA LEU A 72 -13.33 -6.41 2.31
C LEU A 72 -14.54 -5.58 2.77
N GLU A 73 -14.50 -4.26 2.59
CA GLU A 73 -15.62 -3.33 2.80
C GLU A 73 -16.67 -3.41 1.67
N MET A 74 -16.48 -4.31 0.70
CA MET A 74 -17.39 -4.51 -0.45
C MET A 74 -17.59 -3.26 -1.31
N GLN A 75 -16.59 -2.37 -1.36
CA GLN A 75 -16.66 -1.15 -2.15
C GLN A 75 -16.89 -1.48 -3.64
N ARG A 76 -17.67 -0.65 -4.33
CA ARG A 76 -17.83 -0.73 -5.79
C ARG A 76 -16.50 -0.43 -6.46
N GLU A 77 -16.21 -1.14 -7.53
CA GLU A 77 -14.96 -1.00 -8.29
C GLU A 77 -14.73 0.44 -8.77
N SER A 78 -15.76 1.06 -9.34
CA SER A 78 -15.70 2.47 -9.77
C SER A 78 -15.46 3.46 -8.63
N ASN A 79 -15.84 3.12 -7.39
CA ASN A 79 -15.50 3.95 -6.24
C ASN A 79 -14.05 3.70 -5.80
N PHE A 80 -13.58 2.46 -5.87
CA PHE A 80 -12.19 2.14 -5.54
C PHE A 80 -11.23 2.79 -6.53
N GLU A 81 -11.52 2.72 -7.83
CA GLU A 81 -10.74 3.39 -8.88
C GLU A 81 -10.67 4.91 -8.66
N LYS A 82 -11.81 5.54 -8.32
CA LYS A 82 -11.87 6.96 -7.99
C LYS A 82 -11.02 7.30 -6.77
N ASP A 83 -11.17 6.55 -5.68
CA ASP A 83 -10.43 6.80 -4.44
C ASP A 83 -8.92 6.55 -4.63
N LEU A 84 -8.55 5.51 -5.37
CA LEU A 84 -7.15 5.21 -5.70
C LEU A 84 -6.55 6.30 -6.59
N THR A 85 -7.29 6.77 -7.59
CA THR A 85 -6.86 7.88 -8.46
C THR A 85 -6.68 9.17 -7.66
N SER A 86 -7.62 9.47 -6.75
CA SER A 86 -7.54 10.64 -5.85
C SER A 86 -6.30 10.55 -4.96
N LEU A 87 -6.09 9.39 -4.33
CA LEU A 87 -4.92 9.12 -3.49
C LEU A 87 -3.60 9.29 -4.25
N LEU A 88 -3.49 8.73 -5.46
CA LEU A 88 -2.28 8.84 -6.29
C LEU A 88 -1.99 10.29 -6.69
N ARG A 89 -3.02 11.07 -7.03
CA ARG A 89 -2.88 12.51 -7.30
C ARG A 89 -2.39 13.25 -6.06
N ALA A 90 -3.03 13.04 -4.91
CA ALA A 90 -2.64 13.67 -3.66
C ALA A 90 -1.18 13.35 -3.27
N ILE A 91 -0.73 12.10 -3.46
CA ILE A 91 0.68 11.72 -3.25
C ILE A 91 1.59 12.45 -4.24
N THR A 92 1.25 12.43 -5.53
CA THR A 92 2.05 13.06 -6.60
C THR A 92 2.23 14.56 -6.34
N ASP A 93 1.15 15.25 -5.97
CA ASP A 93 1.15 16.66 -5.63
C ASP A 93 1.98 16.92 -4.37
N LYS A 94 1.88 16.06 -3.35
CA LYS A 94 2.63 16.20 -2.09
C LYS A 94 4.15 16.06 -2.29
N VAL A 95 4.60 15.30 -3.28
CA VAL A 95 6.03 15.09 -3.57
C VAL A 95 6.55 15.89 -4.75
N ASP A 96 5.72 16.79 -5.31
CA ASP A 96 6.03 17.62 -6.48
C ASP A 96 6.57 16.80 -7.68
N GLY A 97 6.08 15.57 -7.87
CA GLY A 97 6.49 14.69 -8.98
C GLY A 97 7.93 14.16 -8.94
N HIS A 98 8.67 14.37 -7.85
CA HIS A 98 10.07 13.94 -7.74
C HIS A 98 10.27 12.48 -7.29
N SER A 99 9.22 11.82 -6.80
CA SER A 99 9.28 10.46 -6.27
C SER A 99 8.74 9.44 -7.27
N CYS A 100 9.37 8.26 -7.34
CA CYS A 100 8.80 7.11 -8.02
C CYS A 100 7.71 6.46 -7.15
N ILE A 101 6.48 6.38 -7.66
CA ILE A 101 5.36 5.73 -6.95
C ILE A 101 5.19 4.31 -7.48
N VAL A 102 5.35 3.33 -6.60
CA VAL A 102 5.16 1.90 -6.88
C VAL A 102 3.88 1.45 -6.18
N VAL A 103 2.87 1.06 -6.95
CA VAL A 103 1.62 0.50 -6.41
C VAL A 103 1.74 -1.01 -6.36
N LEU A 104 1.59 -1.59 -5.16
CA LEU A 104 1.53 -3.04 -5.02
C LEU A 104 0.16 -3.53 -5.45
N GLY A 105 0.15 -4.55 -6.31
CA GLY A 105 -1.08 -5.24 -6.69
C GLY A 105 -1.73 -5.94 -5.51
N MET A 106 -3.01 -6.27 -5.66
CA MET A 106 -3.76 -7.02 -4.66
C MET A 106 -3.09 -8.37 -4.39
N PRO A 107 -2.89 -8.75 -3.11
CA PRO A 107 -2.39 -10.07 -2.79
C PRO A 107 -3.39 -11.15 -3.25
N PRO A 108 -2.94 -12.41 -3.40
CA PRO A 108 -3.81 -13.52 -3.79
C PRO A 108 -4.85 -13.80 -2.70
N MET A 109 -5.98 -13.09 -2.75
CA MET A 109 -7.04 -13.13 -1.73
C MET A 109 -7.67 -14.52 -1.56
N SER A 110 -7.57 -15.39 -2.58
CA SER A 110 -7.99 -16.79 -2.48
C SER A 110 -7.19 -17.60 -1.46
N MET A 111 -5.99 -17.15 -1.09
CA MET A 111 -5.10 -17.81 -0.12
C MET A 111 -5.21 -17.23 1.30
N PHE A 112 -6.05 -16.22 1.52
CA PHE A 112 -6.19 -15.60 2.85
C PHE A 112 -6.82 -16.56 3.85
N VAL A 113 -6.04 -17.01 4.84
CA VAL A 113 -6.44 -18.02 5.85
C VAL A 113 -7.64 -17.56 6.68
N ALA A 114 -7.74 -16.25 6.93
CA ALA A 114 -8.82 -15.66 7.73
C ALA A 114 -10.21 -15.67 7.05
N LEU A 115 -10.30 -16.00 5.75
CA LEU A 115 -11.54 -15.99 5.01
C LEU A 115 -12.16 -17.40 4.93
N THR A 116 -13.48 -17.49 5.10
CA THR A 116 -14.24 -18.72 4.83
C THR A 116 -14.16 -19.08 3.33
N PRO A 117 -14.37 -20.35 2.93
CA PRO A 117 -14.22 -20.76 1.52
C PRO A 117 -15.03 -19.94 0.51
N LEU A 118 -16.27 -19.56 0.87
CA LEU A 118 -17.10 -18.70 0.02
C LEU A 118 -16.52 -17.29 -0.11
N LEU A 119 -16.01 -16.72 0.99
CA LEU A 119 -15.36 -15.42 0.98
C LEU A 119 -14.03 -15.44 0.21
N LYS A 120 -13.27 -16.54 0.24
CA LYS A 120 -12.07 -16.72 -0.59
C LYS A 120 -12.38 -16.67 -2.08
N LEU A 121 -13.44 -17.35 -2.52
CA LEU A 121 -13.89 -17.34 -3.91
C LEU A 121 -14.33 -15.95 -4.36
N TYR A 122 -15.16 -15.28 -3.55
CA TYR A 122 -15.62 -13.92 -3.83
C TYR A 122 -14.46 -12.92 -3.87
N ALA A 123 -13.61 -12.92 -2.84
CA ALA A 123 -12.48 -12.00 -2.74
C ALA A 123 -11.45 -12.25 -3.85
N GLY A 124 -11.21 -13.52 -4.21
CA GLY A 124 -10.33 -13.86 -5.33
C GLY A 124 -10.80 -13.33 -6.69
N ARG A 125 -12.13 -13.35 -6.95
CA ARG A 125 -12.68 -12.78 -8.20
C ARG A 125 -12.55 -11.26 -8.23
N ARG A 126 -12.87 -10.58 -7.13
CA ARG A 126 -12.79 -9.11 -7.07
C ARG A 126 -11.35 -8.58 -7.07
N ALA A 127 -10.42 -9.32 -6.47
CA ALA A 127 -9.00 -8.95 -6.51
C ALA A 127 -8.46 -8.91 -7.94
N LYS A 128 -8.96 -9.78 -8.84
CA LYS A 128 -8.60 -9.72 -10.26
C LYS A 128 -9.11 -8.45 -10.92
N GLN A 129 -10.38 -8.09 -10.70
CA GLN A 129 -10.98 -6.87 -11.23
C GLN A 129 -10.24 -5.60 -10.77
N PHE A 130 -9.78 -5.58 -9.51
CA PHE A 130 -9.05 -4.42 -8.97
C PHE A 130 -7.59 -4.32 -9.48
N ASN A 131 -7.08 -5.38 -10.11
CA ASN A 131 -5.74 -5.42 -10.69
C ASN A 131 -5.73 -5.23 -12.22
N GLU A 132 -6.91 -5.17 -12.86
CA GLU A 132 -7.07 -4.80 -14.27
C GLU A 132 -7.02 -3.28 -14.44
#